data_AF-A0A532TG26-F1
#
_entry.id   AF-A0A532TG26-F1
#
_cell.length_a   1.000
_cell.length_b   1.000
_cell.length_c   1.000
_cell.angle_alpha   90.00
_cell.angle_beta   90.00
_cell.angle_gamma   90.00
#
_symmetry.space_group_name_H-M   'P 1'
#
loop_
_entity.id
_entity.type
_entity.pdbx_description
1 polymer ?
#
loop_
_entity_poly.entity_id
_entity_poly.type
_entity_poly.pdbx_seq_one_letter_code
_entity_poly.pdbx_strand_id
1 'polypeptide(L)'
;MNPKDEIIEQLKQMINENQVLTDLVDLYVYSFEKIFLNQLYPKPDVVVRTSSIKEETDVLKLGERENVVVIKRGHEILSRDINSSDMIILLDNVEIPSLESCTEEIGGKKGLIKDFHELIRSGHGTYRNFALAVQNLLFGKTLSKCQNCITCTGYCTVSPSFNGIETWSSKGRMLIAKGIMKGELAFSEKIIDTLYTCTKCGLCYAQCFQDLEFHEAILYLRHIIAEKNLTPQIFRTTANNIFEHGDPAAIPVNRRLSRLKNITNLNLPQKANILCWLGCTVATRTPKTAEAFINILNRGNNEFTMLGKNEGCCGYVLITSGLWEEAKKVAIETIERIEKTEAEILVTPCSGCYYTFTRLYPEILDVNLPCKILHSSQFLEKKIKNEKIKLKPMELNVSYHDPCSLGRHSKVYDPPRNVLKAIPNLNLIEMPLNRECARCCGGGGGLWTFNNQVSLETTQTRLKEDLIPTNVNILTTACPQCQLNFRFAARTKNLASNSFKIYDITEIFEKAMQFE
;
A
#
# COMPACT_ATOMS: atom_id res chain seq x y z
N MET A 1 -33.42 -28.85 8.03
CA MET A 1 -32.20 -28.28 7.41
C MET A 1 -32.10 -28.81 6.00
N ASN A 2 -31.64 -28.00 5.04
CA ASN A 2 -31.30 -28.50 3.71
C ASN A 2 -30.12 -29.50 3.86
N PRO A 3 -30.10 -30.65 3.16
CA PRO A 3 -28.96 -31.57 3.21
C PRO A 3 -27.59 -30.90 3.00
N LYS A 4 -27.53 -29.85 2.17
CA LYS A 4 -26.30 -29.05 1.99
C LYS A 4 -25.87 -28.32 3.27
N ASP A 5 -26.82 -27.80 4.05
CA ASP A 5 -26.52 -27.07 5.29
C ASP A 5 -25.91 -28.01 6.34
N GLU A 6 -26.39 -29.26 6.41
CA GLU A 6 -25.85 -30.26 7.34
C GLU A 6 -24.38 -30.60 7.02
N ILE A 7 -24.05 -30.75 5.74
CA ILE A 7 -22.67 -30.99 5.29
C ILE A 7 -21.78 -29.79 5.59
N ILE A 8 -22.28 -28.56 5.39
CA ILE A 8 -21.54 -27.33 5.75
C ILE A 8 -21.25 -27.27 7.26
N GLU A 9 -22.22 -27.60 8.11
CA GLU A 9 -22.02 -27.62 9.56
C GLU A 9 -21.05 -28.73 10.00
N GLN A 10 -21.08 -29.90 9.35
CA GLN A 10 -20.07 -30.93 9.56
C GLN A 10 -18.66 -30.44 9.18
N LEU A 11 -18.51 -29.76 8.04
CA LEU A 11 -17.23 -29.15 7.63
C LEU A 11 -16.73 -28.15 8.68
N LYS A 12 -17.59 -27.29 9.22
CA LYS A 12 -17.23 -26.30 10.25
C LYS A 12 -16.89 -26.91 11.62
N GLN A 13 -17.36 -28.12 11.91
CA GLN A 13 -16.98 -28.86 13.11
C GLN A 13 -15.62 -29.56 12.93
N MET A 14 -15.33 -30.03 11.72
CA MET A 14 -14.10 -30.74 11.37
C MET A 14 -12.92 -29.79 11.13
N ILE A 15 -13.20 -28.62 10.54
CA ILE A 15 -12.24 -27.60 10.11
C ILE A 15 -12.62 -26.28 10.77
N ASN A 16 -11.67 -25.35 11.00
CA ASN A 16 -12.00 -24.02 11.50
C ASN A 16 -13.08 -23.35 10.64
N GLU A 17 -14.12 -22.80 11.24
CA GLU A 17 -15.23 -22.17 10.52
C GLU A 17 -14.75 -21.09 9.52
N ASN A 18 -13.69 -20.35 9.84
CA ASN A 18 -13.13 -19.32 8.95
C ASN A 18 -12.45 -19.89 7.68
N GLN A 19 -12.25 -21.20 7.62
CA GLN A 19 -11.72 -21.91 6.45
C GLN A 19 -12.83 -22.50 5.58
N VAL A 20 -14.09 -22.52 6.04
CA VAL A 20 -15.25 -23.02 5.30
C VAL A 20 -16.02 -21.83 4.72
N LEU A 21 -15.82 -21.57 3.44
CA LEU A 21 -16.29 -20.37 2.75
C LEU A 21 -17.59 -20.66 1.98
N THR A 22 -18.68 -20.05 2.44
CA THR A 22 -20.01 -20.13 1.83
C THR A 22 -20.55 -18.77 1.40
N ASP A 23 -19.83 -17.69 1.68
CA ASP A 23 -20.22 -16.34 1.28
C ASP A 23 -20.20 -16.19 -0.24
N LEU A 24 -21.22 -15.54 -0.80
CA LEU A 24 -21.40 -15.35 -2.24
C LEU A 24 -20.18 -14.70 -2.91
N VAL A 25 -19.45 -13.82 -2.21
CA VAL A 25 -18.25 -13.15 -2.72
C VAL A 25 -17.10 -14.13 -2.87
N ASP A 26 -16.90 -15.04 -1.92
CA ASP A 26 -15.88 -16.08 -2.02
C ASP A 26 -16.22 -17.03 -3.17
N LEU A 27 -17.45 -17.55 -3.18
CA LEU A 27 -17.91 -18.46 -4.24
C LEU A 27 -17.81 -17.81 -5.61
N TYR A 28 -18.11 -16.50 -5.72
CA TYR A 28 -17.90 -15.72 -6.93
C TYR A 28 -16.42 -15.71 -7.34
N VAL A 29 -15.49 -15.36 -6.44
CA VAL A 29 -14.05 -15.32 -6.74
C VAL A 29 -13.54 -16.69 -7.19
N TYR A 30 -13.89 -17.76 -6.47
CA TYR A 30 -13.45 -19.12 -6.77
C TYR A 30 -14.15 -19.71 -8.02
N SER A 31 -15.30 -19.17 -8.45
CA SER A 31 -15.94 -19.56 -9.71
C SER A 31 -15.15 -19.20 -10.97
N PHE A 32 -14.06 -18.42 -10.84
CA PHE A 32 -13.14 -18.11 -11.94
C PHE A 32 -11.95 -19.07 -12.04
N GLU A 33 -11.90 -20.13 -11.22
CA GLU A 33 -10.93 -21.19 -11.41
C GLU A 33 -11.24 -21.97 -12.71
N LYS A 34 -10.18 -22.40 -13.43
CA LYS A 34 -10.26 -22.97 -14.79
C LYS A 34 -11.34 -24.04 -14.95
N ILE A 35 -11.50 -24.88 -13.93
CA ILE A 35 -12.45 -25.99 -13.92
C ILE A 35 -13.91 -25.53 -14.06
N PHE A 36 -14.27 -24.34 -13.55
CA PHE A 36 -15.63 -23.80 -13.61
C PHE A 36 -15.88 -22.92 -14.85
N LEU A 37 -14.82 -22.33 -15.42
CA LEU A 37 -14.93 -21.39 -16.55
C LEU A 37 -15.38 -22.07 -17.85
N ASN A 38 -14.97 -23.31 -18.08
CA ASN A 38 -15.32 -24.05 -19.30
C ASN A 38 -16.73 -24.67 -19.25
N GLN A 39 -17.55 -24.34 -18.24
CA GLN A 39 -18.85 -24.96 -17.96
C GLN A 39 -18.80 -26.48 -17.83
N LEU A 40 -17.60 -27.04 -17.62
CA LEU A 40 -17.40 -28.46 -17.37
C LEU A 40 -18.03 -28.88 -16.04
N TYR A 41 -18.14 -27.93 -15.08
CA TYR A 41 -18.65 -28.16 -13.74
C TYR A 41 -19.52 -26.99 -13.27
N PRO A 42 -20.58 -27.25 -12.46
CA PRO A 42 -21.29 -26.21 -11.72
C PRO A 42 -20.33 -25.45 -10.80
N LYS A 43 -20.69 -24.21 -10.44
CA LYS A 43 -19.93 -23.40 -9.49
C LYS A 43 -19.88 -24.09 -8.11
N PRO A 44 -18.83 -23.85 -7.30
CA PRO A 44 -18.73 -24.45 -5.97
C PRO A 44 -19.87 -23.96 -5.08
N ASP A 45 -20.43 -24.88 -4.28
CA ASP A 45 -21.39 -24.54 -3.22
C ASP A 45 -20.66 -24.11 -1.93
N VAL A 46 -19.46 -24.66 -1.70
CA VAL A 46 -18.59 -24.32 -0.58
C VAL A 46 -17.12 -24.44 -1.02
N VAL A 47 -16.27 -23.57 -0.48
CA VAL A 47 -14.81 -23.68 -0.62
C VAL A 47 -14.22 -23.99 0.75
N VAL A 48 -13.35 -24.99 0.84
CA VAL A 48 -12.67 -25.35 2.10
C VAL A 48 -11.18 -25.10 1.95
N ARG A 49 -10.67 -24.08 2.66
CA ARG A 49 -9.26 -23.71 2.67
C ARG A 49 -8.51 -24.56 3.69
N THR A 50 -7.76 -25.56 3.27
CA THR A 50 -7.02 -26.44 4.19
C THR A 50 -5.57 -26.03 4.35
N SER A 51 -5.04 -26.23 5.56
CA SER A 51 -3.67 -25.90 5.96
C SER A 51 -2.81 -27.14 6.26
N SER A 52 -3.42 -28.33 6.26
CA SER A 52 -2.71 -29.59 6.51
C SER A 52 -3.27 -30.75 5.67
N ILE A 53 -2.41 -31.75 5.46
CA ILE A 53 -2.78 -33.01 4.77
C ILE A 53 -3.91 -33.72 5.51
N LYS A 54 -3.96 -33.60 6.85
CA LYS A 54 -5.03 -34.19 7.67
C LYS A 54 -6.38 -33.56 7.33
N GLU A 55 -6.44 -32.23 7.31
CA GLU A 55 -7.66 -31.49 6.94
C GLU A 55 -8.14 -31.86 5.53
N GLU A 56 -7.22 -31.93 4.56
CA GLU A 56 -7.52 -32.38 3.20
C GLU A 56 -8.10 -33.81 3.17
N THR A 57 -7.47 -34.75 3.90
CA THR A 57 -7.95 -36.14 3.98
C THR A 57 -9.34 -36.23 4.62
N ASP A 58 -9.58 -35.43 5.66
CA ASP A 58 -10.85 -35.42 6.39
C ASP A 58 -12.00 -34.89 5.50
N VAL A 59 -11.74 -33.85 4.69
CA VAL A 59 -12.72 -33.33 3.70
C VAL A 59 -13.00 -34.36 2.60
N LEU A 60 -11.98 -35.05 2.08
CA LEU A 60 -12.17 -36.09 1.05
C LEU A 60 -13.03 -37.26 1.57
N LYS A 61 -12.77 -37.72 2.80
CA LYS A 61 -13.58 -38.78 3.45
C LYS A 61 -15.02 -38.35 3.69
N LEU A 62 -15.25 -37.09 4.05
CA LEU A 62 -16.59 -36.54 4.16
C LEU A 62 -17.30 -36.58 2.80
N GLY A 63 -16.58 -36.18 1.74
CA GLY A 63 -17.07 -36.25 0.36
C GLY A 63 -17.60 -37.63 -0.04
N GLU A 64 -16.80 -38.66 0.23
CA GLU A 64 -17.17 -40.05 -0.02
C GLU A 64 -18.36 -40.51 0.83
N ARG A 65 -18.39 -40.15 2.12
CA ARG A 65 -19.46 -40.55 3.05
C ARG A 65 -20.81 -39.94 2.69
N GLU A 66 -20.83 -38.65 2.37
CA GLU A 66 -22.06 -37.90 2.09
C GLU A 66 -22.43 -37.94 0.59
N ASN A 67 -21.65 -38.67 -0.23
CA ASN A 67 -21.82 -38.77 -1.68
C ASN A 67 -21.88 -37.39 -2.36
N VAL A 68 -20.90 -36.53 -2.04
CA VAL A 68 -20.75 -35.18 -2.63
C VAL A 68 -19.43 -35.03 -3.37
N VAL A 69 -19.42 -34.16 -4.38
CA VAL A 69 -18.27 -33.99 -5.25
C VAL A 69 -17.24 -33.08 -4.58
N VAL A 70 -16.04 -33.62 -4.32
CA VAL A 70 -14.91 -32.84 -3.81
C VAL A 70 -13.92 -32.59 -4.96
N ILE A 71 -13.69 -31.32 -5.28
CA ILE A 71 -12.80 -30.88 -6.34
C ILE A 71 -11.58 -30.23 -5.70
N LYS A 72 -10.38 -30.71 -6.01
CA LYS A 72 -9.14 -30.06 -5.58
C LYS A 72 -8.78 -28.91 -6.52
N ARG A 73 -8.54 -27.73 -5.97
CA ARG A 73 -8.15 -26.54 -6.74
C ARG A 73 -6.85 -26.81 -7.52
N GLY A 74 -6.84 -26.44 -8.80
CA GLY A 74 -5.69 -26.62 -9.70
C GLY A 74 -5.54 -28.00 -10.33
N HIS A 75 -6.34 -29.01 -9.95
CA HIS A 75 -6.34 -30.33 -10.60
C HIS A 75 -7.28 -30.39 -11.81
N GLU A 76 -6.89 -31.13 -12.86
CA GLU A 76 -7.75 -31.49 -13.99
C GLU A 76 -8.50 -32.79 -13.65
N ILE A 77 -9.83 -32.77 -13.65
CA ILE A 77 -10.68 -33.94 -13.36
C ILE A 77 -11.11 -34.60 -14.69
N LEU A 78 -11.13 -35.94 -14.72
CA LEU A 78 -11.61 -36.74 -15.86
C LEU A 78 -13.15 -36.87 -15.81
N SER A 79 -13.80 -36.77 -16.96
CA SER A 79 -15.24 -36.48 -17.14
C SER A 79 -16.25 -37.58 -16.73
N ARG A 80 -15.88 -38.58 -15.92
CA ARG A 80 -16.71 -39.78 -15.66
C ARG A 80 -17.51 -39.78 -14.34
N ASP A 81 -17.35 -38.79 -13.47
CA ASP A 81 -17.78 -38.90 -12.06
C ASP A 81 -19.00 -38.07 -11.63
N ILE A 82 -19.84 -37.52 -12.54
CA ILE A 82 -20.90 -36.59 -12.10
C ILE A 82 -22.26 -36.92 -12.69
N ASN A 83 -23.17 -37.41 -11.83
CA ASN A 83 -24.61 -37.38 -12.04
C ASN A 83 -25.21 -36.11 -11.40
N SER A 84 -26.24 -35.57 -12.03
CA SER A 84 -26.71 -34.20 -11.82
C SER A 84 -27.63 -34.04 -10.60
N SER A 85 -27.06 -33.77 -9.43
CA SER A 85 -27.72 -33.06 -8.29
C SER A 85 -26.78 -32.67 -7.14
N ASP A 86 -25.50 -33.01 -7.23
CA ASP A 86 -24.65 -33.15 -6.04
C ASP A 86 -23.94 -31.84 -5.68
N MET A 87 -23.85 -31.58 -4.38
CA MET A 87 -23.12 -30.44 -3.81
C MET A 87 -21.65 -30.49 -4.22
N ILE A 88 -21.08 -29.33 -4.55
CA ILE A 88 -19.66 -29.21 -4.92
C ILE A 88 -18.87 -28.54 -3.79
N ILE A 89 -17.90 -29.28 -3.26
CA ILE A 89 -16.89 -28.80 -2.33
C ILE A 89 -15.61 -28.52 -3.12
N LEU A 90 -15.19 -27.25 -3.20
CA LEU A 90 -13.86 -26.92 -3.72
C LEU A 90 -12.85 -26.94 -2.57
N LEU A 91 -11.95 -27.90 -2.58
CA LEU A 91 -10.83 -27.97 -1.67
C LEU A 91 -9.69 -27.06 -2.16
N ASP A 92 -9.42 -25.98 -1.45
CA ASP A 92 -8.30 -25.08 -1.73
C ASP A 92 -7.13 -25.36 -0.78
N ASN A 93 -6.14 -26.11 -1.26
CA ASN A 93 -4.89 -26.35 -0.56
C ASN A 93 -3.68 -25.72 -1.28
N VAL A 94 -3.93 -24.78 -2.20
CA VAL A 94 -2.87 -24.19 -3.03
C VAL A 94 -1.91 -23.43 -2.12
N GLU A 95 -0.64 -23.82 -2.14
CA GLU A 95 0.42 -23.06 -1.49
C GLU A 95 0.63 -21.73 -2.20
N ILE A 96 0.71 -20.66 -1.43
CA ILE A 96 1.04 -19.35 -1.98
C ILE A 96 2.52 -19.39 -2.39
N PRO A 97 2.87 -19.04 -3.64
CA PRO A 97 4.26 -19.03 -4.07
C PRO A 97 5.11 -18.15 -3.13
N SER A 98 6.15 -18.74 -2.52
CA SER A 98 7.19 -17.97 -1.84
C SER A 98 8.00 -17.24 -2.90
N LEU A 99 8.03 -15.91 -2.83
CA LEU A 99 8.70 -15.07 -3.82
C LEU A 99 9.91 -14.43 -3.16
N GLU A 100 11.06 -15.07 -3.35
CA GLU A 100 12.34 -14.75 -2.70
C GLU A 100 13.17 -13.71 -3.48
N SER A 101 12.88 -13.55 -4.78
CA SER A 101 13.53 -12.58 -5.65
C SER A 101 12.57 -12.06 -6.72
N CYS A 102 12.97 -10.98 -7.38
CA CYS A 102 12.32 -10.52 -8.60
C CYS A 102 12.94 -11.19 -9.81
N THR A 103 12.10 -11.79 -10.66
CA THR A 103 12.58 -12.37 -11.90
C THR A 103 12.89 -11.26 -12.91
N GLU A 104 14.12 -11.22 -13.41
CA GLU A 104 14.59 -10.23 -14.39
C GLU A 104 13.82 -10.31 -15.74
N GLU A 105 13.17 -11.44 -16.03
CA GLU A 105 12.47 -11.70 -17.29
C GLU A 105 11.18 -10.88 -17.53
N ILE A 106 10.68 -10.12 -16.55
CA ILE A 106 9.48 -9.28 -16.71
C ILE A 106 9.78 -7.94 -17.40
N GLY A 107 10.90 -7.86 -18.15
CA GLY A 107 11.35 -6.70 -18.94
C GLY A 107 10.50 -6.38 -20.18
N GLY A 108 9.38 -7.08 -20.39
CA GLY A 108 8.48 -6.91 -21.53
C GLY A 108 7.27 -5.99 -21.27
N LYS A 109 7.38 -4.92 -20.46
CA LYS A 109 6.28 -3.96 -20.27
C LYS A 109 6.13 -3.06 -21.52
N LYS A 110 5.38 -3.50 -22.53
CA LYS A 110 5.09 -2.69 -23.73
C LYS A 110 3.58 -2.60 -23.98
N GLY A 111 2.99 -1.43 -23.73
CA GLY A 111 1.68 -1.04 -24.27
C GLY A 111 0.76 -0.33 -23.28
N LEU A 112 0.10 -1.09 -22.40
CA LEU A 112 -1.11 -0.67 -21.67
C LEU A 112 -0.93 0.53 -20.72
N ILE A 113 0.24 0.72 -20.09
CA ILE A 113 0.47 1.88 -19.20
C ILE A 113 0.54 3.19 -19.96
N LYS A 114 1.14 3.20 -21.15
CA LYS A 114 1.16 4.44 -21.96
C LYS A 114 -0.27 4.84 -22.26
N ASP A 115 -1.10 3.90 -22.70
CA ASP A 115 -2.51 4.16 -23.01
C ASP A 115 -3.30 4.61 -21.75
N PHE A 116 -3.10 4.00 -20.58
CA PHE A 116 -3.80 4.38 -19.35
C PHE A 116 -3.45 5.80 -18.88
N HIS A 117 -2.15 6.13 -18.78
CA HIS A 117 -1.71 7.46 -18.35
C HIS A 117 -1.95 8.52 -19.43
N GLU A 118 -1.90 8.16 -20.72
CA GLU A 118 -2.30 9.05 -21.81
C GLU A 118 -3.81 9.32 -21.81
N LEU A 119 -4.66 8.35 -21.49
CA LEU A 119 -6.10 8.56 -21.31
C LEU A 119 -6.39 9.52 -20.15
N ILE A 120 -5.68 9.38 -19.02
CA ILE A 120 -5.80 10.33 -17.89
C ILE A 120 -5.37 11.73 -18.30
N ARG A 121 -4.26 11.86 -19.05
CA ARG A 121 -3.68 13.16 -19.44
C ARG A 121 -4.41 13.87 -20.59
N SER A 122 -4.85 13.13 -21.61
CA SER A 122 -5.47 13.67 -22.83
C SER A 122 -6.80 14.38 -22.57
N GLY A 123 -7.45 14.09 -21.43
CA GLY A 123 -8.70 14.72 -21.03
C GLY A 123 -8.60 15.78 -19.92
N HIS A 124 -7.40 16.28 -19.57
CA HIS A 124 -7.19 17.19 -18.43
C HIS A 124 -7.51 16.59 -17.05
N GLY A 125 -7.02 15.40 -16.71
CA GLY A 125 -6.89 14.98 -15.29
C GLY A 125 -8.17 14.83 -14.45
N THR A 126 -9.37 14.87 -15.04
CA THR A 126 -10.63 14.83 -14.28
C THR A 126 -10.98 13.42 -13.77
N TYR A 127 -11.77 13.37 -12.66
CA TYR A 127 -12.34 12.14 -12.10
C TYR A 127 -13.02 11.25 -13.16
N ARG A 128 -13.67 11.87 -14.15
CA ARG A 128 -14.36 11.18 -15.25
C ARG A 128 -13.38 10.41 -16.14
N ASN A 129 -12.22 11.00 -16.45
CA ASN A 129 -11.23 10.33 -17.29
C ASN A 129 -10.52 9.21 -16.55
N PHE A 130 -10.26 9.39 -15.26
CA PHE A 130 -9.76 8.33 -14.40
C PHE A 130 -10.74 7.14 -14.35
N ALA A 131 -12.04 7.41 -14.19
CA ALA A 131 -13.08 6.40 -14.26
C ALA A 131 -13.09 5.64 -15.60
N LEU A 132 -13.01 6.36 -16.73
CA LEU A 132 -12.95 5.76 -18.07
C LEU A 132 -11.68 4.91 -18.26
N ALA A 133 -10.54 5.37 -17.75
CA ALA A 133 -9.28 4.62 -17.81
C ALA A 133 -9.39 3.31 -17.02
N VAL A 134 -10.00 3.35 -15.83
CA VAL A 134 -10.26 2.16 -15.01
C VAL A 134 -11.27 1.22 -15.68
N GLN A 135 -12.32 1.75 -16.31
CA GLN A 135 -13.26 0.92 -17.08
C GLN A 135 -12.54 0.19 -18.22
N ASN A 136 -11.74 0.89 -19.01
CA ASN A 136 -10.93 0.25 -20.06
C ASN A 136 -9.98 -0.82 -19.51
N LEU A 137 -9.36 -0.56 -18.36
CA LEU A 137 -8.51 -1.54 -17.67
C LEU A 137 -9.27 -2.81 -17.28
N LEU A 138 -10.49 -2.69 -16.74
CA LEU A 138 -11.30 -3.82 -16.25
C LEU A 138 -12.02 -4.59 -17.36
N PHE A 139 -12.38 -3.93 -18.45
CA PHE A 139 -13.11 -4.52 -19.58
C PHE A 139 -12.23 -4.89 -20.77
N GLY A 140 -10.95 -4.52 -20.76
CA GLY A 140 -10.00 -4.85 -21.82
C GLY A 140 -9.81 -6.36 -22.05
N LYS A 141 -9.41 -6.73 -23.27
CA LYS A 141 -9.18 -8.13 -23.74
C LYS A 141 -8.13 -8.91 -22.93
N THR A 142 -7.40 -8.25 -22.04
CA THR A 142 -6.24 -8.78 -21.29
C THR A 142 -6.64 -9.64 -20.08
N LEU A 143 -7.85 -9.49 -19.54
CA LEU A 143 -8.24 -10.14 -18.27
C LEU A 143 -8.38 -11.66 -18.34
N SER A 144 -8.58 -12.25 -19.52
CA SER A 144 -8.61 -13.72 -19.68
C SER A 144 -7.28 -14.37 -19.32
N LYS A 145 -6.15 -13.68 -19.58
CA LYS A 145 -4.81 -14.15 -19.21
C LYS A 145 -4.55 -14.13 -17.70
N CYS A 146 -5.33 -13.36 -16.93
CA CYS A 146 -5.21 -13.29 -15.48
C CYS A 146 -5.88 -14.47 -14.76
N GLN A 147 -6.78 -15.20 -15.44
CA GLN A 147 -7.57 -16.27 -14.81
C GLN A 147 -6.69 -17.43 -14.30
N ASN A 148 -5.62 -17.75 -15.02
CA ASN A 148 -4.68 -18.83 -14.69
C ASN A 148 -3.39 -18.33 -14.01
N CYS A 149 -3.25 -17.01 -13.80
CA CYS A 149 -2.04 -16.42 -13.26
C CYS A 149 -2.12 -16.33 -11.73
N ILE A 150 -1.16 -16.93 -11.02
CA ILE A 150 -1.05 -16.89 -9.55
C ILE A 150 -0.05 -15.85 -9.04
N THR A 151 0.63 -15.12 -9.94
CA THR A 151 1.68 -14.15 -9.59
C THR A 151 1.17 -13.10 -8.60
N CYS A 152 0.00 -12.51 -8.86
CA CYS A 152 -0.54 -11.44 -8.02
C CYS A 152 -1.12 -11.95 -6.68
N THR A 153 -1.41 -13.25 -6.58
CA THR A 153 -1.74 -13.94 -5.33
C THR A 153 -0.50 -14.05 -4.45
N GLY A 154 0.62 -14.54 -5.02
CA GLY A 154 1.91 -14.64 -4.33
C GLY A 154 2.44 -13.32 -3.78
N TYR A 155 2.40 -12.26 -4.59
CA TYR A 155 2.94 -10.96 -4.21
C TYR A 155 2.01 -10.13 -3.30
N CYS A 156 0.80 -10.59 -2.99
CA CYS A 156 -0.11 -9.85 -2.11
C CYS A 156 0.31 -10.00 -0.65
N THR A 157 0.92 -8.96 -0.07
CA THR A 157 1.40 -9.01 1.32
C THR A 157 0.28 -9.02 2.37
N VAL A 158 -0.97 -8.80 1.97
CA VAL A 158 -2.15 -8.79 2.85
C VAL A 158 -2.83 -10.16 2.88
N SER A 159 -2.78 -10.93 1.79
CA SER A 159 -3.45 -12.23 1.68
C SER A 159 -3.06 -13.24 2.78
N PRO A 160 -1.79 -13.30 3.25
CA PRO A 160 -1.42 -14.19 4.35
C PRO A 160 -2.17 -13.93 5.67
N SER A 161 -2.58 -12.69 5.95
CA SER A 161 -3.41 -12.36 7.12
C SER A 161 -4.82 -12.98 7.07
N PHE A 162 -5.23 -13.49 5.92
CA PHE A 162 -6.52 -14.11 5.68
C PHE A 162 -6.34 -15.57 5.24
N ASN A 163 -5.36 -16.28 5.80
CA ASN A 163 -5.05 -17.69 5.52
C ASN A 163 -4.82 -18.00 4.03
N GLY A 164 -4.46 -16.98 3.25
CA GLY A 164 -4.28 -17.12 1.81
C GLY A 164 -5.56 -17.29 1.00
N ILE A 165 -6.72 -16.98 1.57
CA ILE A 165 -8.00 -17.00 0.85
C ILE A 165 -7.91 -16.03 -0.34
N GLU A 166 -8.26 -16.54 -1.52
CA GLU A 166 -8.07 -15.82 -2.80
C GLU A 166 -8.84 -14.49 -2.84
N THR A 167 -9.98 -14.40 -2.15
CA THR A 167 -10.79 -13.18 -1.99
C THR A 167 -9.96 -11.98 -1.53
N TRP A 168 -9.06 -12.18 -0.55
CA TRP A 168 -8.15 -11.15 -0.03
C TRP A 168 -6.78 -11.13 -0.72
N SER A 169 -6.64 -11.78 -1.88
CA SER A 169 -5.48 -11.65 -2.75
C SER A 169 -5.64 -10.45 -3.70
N SER A 170 -4.61 -10.16 -4.51
CA SER A 170 -4.75 -9.16 -5.57
C SER A 170 -5.67 -9.64 -6.71
N LYS A 171 -5.66 -10.96 -7.01
CA LYS A 171 -6.53 -11.58 -8.03
C LYS A 171 -7.98 -11.51 -7.59
N GLY A 172 -8.30 -11.92 -6.35
CA GLY A 172 -9.67 -11.87 -5.83
C GLY A 172 -10.25 -10.46 -5.86
N ARG A 173 -9.48 -9.47 -5.38
CA ARG A 173 -9.88 -8.05 -5.45
C ARG A 173 -10.15 -7.56 -6.88
N MET A 174 -9.36 -8.00 -7.86
CA MET A 174 -9.60 -7.68 -9.26
C MET A 174 -10.90 -8.33 -9.78
N LEU A 175 -11.16 -9.59 -9.44
CA LEU A 175 -12.38 -10.28 -9.85
C LEU A 175 -13.62 -9.62 -9.24
N ILE A 176 -13.55 -9.26 -7.96
CA ILE A 176 -14.58 -8.48 -7.26
C ILE A 176 -14.80 -7.14 -7.95
N ALA A 177 -13.71 -6.41 -8.26
CA ALA A 177 -13.77 -5.13 -8.96
C ALA A 177 -14.52 -5.23 -10.30
N LYS A 178 -14.21 -6.26 -11.08
CA LYS A 178 -14.90 -6.56 -12.34
C LYS A 178 -16.37 -6.90 -12.12
N GLY A 179 -16.68 -7.73 -11.12
CA GLY A 179 -18.05 -8.14 -10.80
C GLY A 179 -18.93 -6.96 -10.43
N ILE A 180 -18.43 -6.05 -9.59
CA ILE A 180 -19.11 -4.80 -9.25
C ILE A 180 -19.35 -3.96 -10.52
N MET A 181 -18.34 -3.81 -11.38
CA MET A 181 -18.46 -2.97 -12.58
C MET A 181 -19.38 -3.53 -13.66
N LYS A 182 -19.60 -4.85 -13.66
CA LYS A 182 -20.59 -5.51 -14.51
C LYS A 182 -21.99 -5.55 -13.91
N GLY A 183 -22.17 -5.16 -12.65
CA GLY A 183 -23.42 -5.36 -11.92
C GLY A 183 -23.68 -6.81 -11.52
N GLU A 184 -22.68 -7.68 -11.57
CA GLU A 184 -22.75 -9.08 -11.13
C GLU A 184 -22.65 -9.20 -9.59
N LEU A 185 -22.03 -8.20 -8.94
CA LEU A 185 -21.94 -8.08 -7.49
C LEU A 185 -22.51 -6.73 -7.04
N ALA A 186 -23.07 -6.70 -5.83
CA ALA A 186 -23.40 -5.49 -5.10
C ALA A 186 -22.44 -5.30 -3.92
N PHE A 187 -22.24 -4.06 -3.47
CA PHE A 187 -21.40 -3.80 -2.30
C PHE A 187 -22.02 -4.44 -1.04
N SER A 188 -21.27 -5.36 -0.42
CA SER A 188 -21.53 -5.94 0.89
C SER A 188 -20.45 -5.51 1.89
N GLU A 189 -20.68 -5.74 3.18
CA GLU A 189 -19.66 -5.50 4.22
C GLU A 189 -18.34 -6.22 3.91
N LYS A 190 -18.42 -7.48 3.47
CA LYS A 190 -17.25 -8.27 3.09
C LYS A 190 -16.49 -7.69 1.90
N ILE A 191 -17.20 -7.18 0.88
CA ILE A 191 -16.55 -6.50 -0.25
C ILE A 191 -15.86 -5.21 0.22
N ILE A 192 -16.53 -4.43 1.09
CA ILE A 192 -15.94 -3.21 1.64
C ILE A 192 -14.68 -3.56 2.43
N ASP A 193 -14.72 -4.54 3.34
CA ASP A 193 -13.53 -5.01 4.06
C ASP A 193 -12.41 -5.46 3.11
N THR A 194 -12.74 -6.29 2.12
CA THR A 194 -11.79 -6.78 1.13
C THR A 194 -11.13 -5.64 0.35
N LEU A 195 -11.89 -4.61 -0.03
CA LEU A 195 -11.36 -3.45 -0.76
C LEU A 195 -10.55 -2.52 0.15
N TYR A 196 -10.95 -2.29 1.40
CA TYR A 196 -10.26 -1.39 2.34
C TYR A 196 -9.06 -2.02 3.05
N THR A 197 -8.93 -3.35 3.07
CA THR A 197 -7.70 -4.05 3.51
C THR A 197 -6.54 -3.94 2.50
N CYS A 198 -6.80 -3.53 1.26
CA CYS A 198 -5.74 -3.29 0.27
C CYS A 198 -4.87 -2.08 0.67
N THR A 199 -3.55 -2.25 0.71
CA THR A 199 -2.61 -1.15 1.00
C THR A 199 -2.37 -0.19 -0.17
N LYS A 200 -2.92 -0.51 -1.36
CA LYS A 200 -2.62 0.17 -2.63
C LYS A 200 -1.11 0.26 -2.91
N CYS A 201 -0.34 -0.72 -2.42
CA CYS A 201 1.12 -0.63 -2.48
C CYS A 201 1.68 -0.87 -3.88
N GLY A 202 0.94 -1.55 -4.77
CA GLY A 202 1.36 -1.82 -6.15
C GLY A 202 2.38 -2.95 -6.33
N LEU A 203 2.67 -3.79 -5.32
CA LEU A 203 3.63 -4.89 -5.47
C LEU A 203 3.16 -5.94 -6.49
N CYS A 204 1.88 -6.29 -6.43
CA CYS A 204 1.24 -7.19 -7.39
C CYS A 204 1.32 -6.69 -8.84
N TYR A 205 1.38 -5.37 -9.02
CA TYR A 205 1.55 -4.72 -10.31
C TYR A 205 3.01 -4.73 -10.78
N ALA A 206 3.98 -4.49 -9.88
CA ALA A 206 5.40 -4.44 -10.25
C ALA A 206 5.83 -5.70 -11.00
N GLN A 207 5.25 -6.84 -10.62
CA GLN A 207 5.52 -8.19 -11.12
C GLN A 207 4.51 -8.66 -12.18
N CYS A 208 3.57 -7.80 -12.57
CA CYS A 208 2.57 -8.13 -13.57
C CYS A 208 3.16 -7.98 -14.97
N PHE A 209 3.32 -9.09 -15.68
CA PHE A 209 3.73 -9.12 -17.09
C PHE A 209 2.62 -8.61 -18.05
N GLN A 210 1.40 -8.38 -17.55
CA GLN A 210 0.31 -7.74 -18.30
C GLN A 210 0.16 -6.24 -17.99
N ASP A 211 0.97 -5.71 -17.06
CA ASP A 211 1.05 -4.28 -16.75
C ASP A 211 -0.28 -3.65 -16.29
N LEU A 212 -1.09 -4.43 -15.58
CA LEU A 212 -2.42 -4.00 -15.14
C LEU A 212 -2.31 -3.20 -13.82
N GLU A 213 -2.56 -1.89 -13.86
CA GLU A 213 -2.51 -0.99 -12.71
C GLU A 213 -3.71 -1.17 -11.75
N PHE A 214 -3.96 -2.39 -11.28
CA PHE A 214 -5.12 -2.77 -10.46
C PHE A 214 -5.33 -1.92 -9.21
N HIS A 215 -4.24 -1.39 -8.66
CA HIS A 215 -4.29 -0.53 -7.49
C HIS A 215 -5.10 0.75 -7.74
N GLU A 216 -5.21 1.20 -8.99
CA GLU A 216 -6.08 2.32 -9.38
C GLU A 216 -7.55 1.91 -9.50
N ALA A 217 -7.85 0.66 -9.89
CA ALA A 217 -9.22 0.15 -9.84
C ALA A 217 -9.76 0.07 -8.40
N ILE A 218 -8.92 -0.32 -7.43
CA ILE A 218 -9.29 -0.29 -6.01
C ILE A 218 -9.58 1.13 -5.55
N LEU A 219 -8.78 2.10 -5.97
CA LEU A 219 -8.98 3.51 -5.63
C LEU A 219 -10.31 4.03 -6.15
N TYR A 220 -10.64 3.71 -7.41
CA TYR A 220 -11.91 4.08 -8.02
C TYR A 220 -13.10 3.45 -7.31
N LEU A 221 -13.03 2.16 -6.95
CA LEU A 221 -14.13 1.50 -6.26
C LEU A 221 -14.35 2.06 -4.86
N ARG A 222 -13.30 2.43 -4.14
CA ARG A 222 -13.43 3.15 -2.86
C ARG A 222 -14.13 4.49 -3.04
N HIS A 223 -13.91 5.17 -4.17
CA HIS A 223 -14.64 6.38 -4.50
C HIS A 223 -16.13 6.11 -4.77
N ILE A 224 -16.47 5.08 -5.55
CA ILE A 224 -17.87 4.68 -5.74
C ILE A 224 -18.55 4.32 -4.40
N ILE A 225 -17.82 3.66 -3.49
CA ILE A 225 -18.28 3.39 -2.12
C ILE A 225 -18.59 4.68 -1.38
N ALA A 226 -17.73 5.71 -1.51
CA ALA A 226 -17.95 7.03 -0.92
C ALA A 226 -19.18 7.73 -1.49
N GLU A 227 -19.37 7.73 -2.82
CA GLU A 227 -20.56 8.29 -3.47
C GLU A 227 -21.85 7.61 -2.99
N LYS A 228 -21.80 6.31 -2.72
CA LYS A 228 -22.92 5.52 -2.17
C LYS A 228 -23.09 5.67 -0.65
N ASN A 229 -22.29 6.50 -0.02
CA ASN A 229 -22.25 6.70 1.42
C ASN A 229 -21.87 5.47 2.26
N LEU A 230 -21.19 4.49 1.67
CA LEU A 230 -20.80 3.23 2.29
C LEU A 230 -19.34 3.22 2.82
N THR A 231 -18.65 4.37 2.81
CA THR A 231 -17.28 4.47 3.34
C THR A 231 -17.23 4.07 4.82
N PRO A 232 -16.25 3.25 5.24
CA PRO A 232 -16.09 2.89 6.64
C PRO A 232 -16.03 4.13 7.55
N GLN A 233 -16.77 4.08 8.67
CA GLN A 233 -16.97 5.24 9.55
C GLN A 233 -15.67 5.87 10.02
N ILE A 234 -14.62 5.07 10.24
CA ILE A 234 -13.30 5.56 10.66
C ILE A 234 -12.71 6.59 9.69
N PHE A 235 -12.96 6.48 8.38
CA PHE A 235 -12.48 7.44 7.39
C PHE A 235 -13.31 8.72 7.35
N ARG A 236 -14.61 8.65 7.66
CA ARG A 236 -15.43 9.86 7.87
C ARG A 236 -14.97 10.64 9.10
N THR A 237 -14.70 9.94 10.21
CA THR A 237 -14.07 10.54 11.39
C THR A 237 -12.70 11.13 11.05
N THR A 238 -11.90 10.43 10.25
CA THR A 238 -10.59 10.93 9.79
C THR A 238 -10.74 12.23 8.97
N ALA A 239 -11.77 12.33 8.11
CA ALA A 239 -12.05 13.56 7.36
C ALA A 239 -12.41 14.72 8.29
N ASN A 240 -13.30 14.51 9.25
CA ASN A 240 -13.64 15.53 10.24
C ASN A 240 -12.41 16.00 11.03
N ASN A 241 -11.57 15.05 11.48
CA ASN A 241 -10.32 15.38 12.17
C ASN A 241 -9.37 16.24 11.31
N ILE A 242 -9.30 15.98 10.00
CA ILE A 242 -8.49 16.79 9.07
C ILE A 242 -9.06 18.20 8.94
N PHE A 243 -10.38 18.35 8.80
CA PHE A 243 -11.02 19.66 8.71
C PHE A 243 -10.87 20.48 10.00
N GLU A 244 -11.06 19.86 11.16
CA GLU A 244 -11.04 20.56 12.45
C GLU A 244 -9.63 20.82 13.00
N HIS A 245 -8.69 19.91 12.74
CA HIS A 245 -7.37 19.92 13.37
C HIS A 245 -6.20 19.91 12.39
N GLY A 246 -6.44 19.71 11.10
CA GLY A 246 -5.37 19.54 10.11
C GLY A 246 -4.54 18.26 10.30
N ASP A 247 -5.00 17.31 11.12
CA ASP A 247 -4.31 16.06 11.42
C ASP A 247 -5.31 14.89 11.47
N PRO A 248 -5.08 13.78 10.74
CA PRO A 248 -6.01 12.66 10.67
C PRO A 248 -6.25 11.95 12.01
N ALA A 249 -5.31 12.06 12.95
CA ALA A 249 -5.40 11.48 14.28
C ALA A 249 -5.87 12.49 15.35
N ALA A 250 -6.44 13.63 14.93
CA ALA A 250 -6.93 14.70 15.80
C ALA A 250 -5.86 15.22 16.79
N ILE A 251 -4.58 15.19 16.39
CA ILE A 251 -3.53 15.70 17.26
C ILE A 251 -3.62 17.24 17.30
N PRO A 252 -3.65 17.87 18.48
CA PRO A 252 -3.77 19.31 18.60
C PRO A 252 -2.68 20.09 17.85
N VAL A 253 -3.08 21.16 17.15
CA VAL A 253 -2.22 22.01 16.31
C VAL A 253 -1.02 22.58 17.07
N ASN A 254 -1.16 22.85 18.37
CA ASN A 254 -0.06 23.36 19.20
C ASN A 254 1.12 22.38 19.32
N ARG A 255 0.90 21.07 19.14
CA ARG A 255 1.98 20.07 19.16
C ARG A 255 2.84 20.12 17.90
N ARG A 256 2.28 20.52 16.77
CA ARG A 256 2.92 20.54 15.45
C ARG A 256 4.28 21.25 15.46
N LEU A 257 4.35 22.40 16.15
CA LEU A 257 5.56 23.23 16.20
C LEU A 257 6.27 23.19 17.56
N SER A 258 5.81 22.35 18.49
CA SER A 258 6.42 22.25 19.83
C SER A 258 7.92 21.96 19.78
N ARG A 259 8.37 21.28 18.72
CA ARG A 259 9.76 20.87 18.47
C ARG A 259 10.64 21.97 17.88
N LEU A 260 10.06 23.01 17.26
CA LEU A 260 10.83 24.16 16.78
C LEU A 260 11.57 24.87 17.93
N LYS A 261 11.05 24.77 19.16
CA LYS A 261 11.68 25.34 20.35
C LYS A 261 13.08 24.78 20.65
N ASN A 262 13.40 23.60 20.12
CA ASN A 262 14.69 22.94 20.31
C ASN A 262 15.73 23.34 19.25
N ILE A 263 15.33 24.16 18.26
CA ILE A 263 16.17 24.53 17.13
C ILE A 263 16.73 25.93 17.37
N THR A 264 18.05 26.03 17.44
CA THR A 264 18.76 27.30 17.63
C THR A 264 18.87 28.07 16.32
N ASN A 265 18.87 29.41 16.41
CA ASN A 265 19.06 30.33 15.28
C ASN A 265 18.11 30.09 14.10
N LEU A 266 16.86 29.71 14.39
CA LEU A 266 15.85 29.48 13.36
C LEU A 266 15.20 30.80 12.94
N ASN A 267 15.53 31.27 11.73
CA ASN A 267 14.83 32.39 11.09
C ASN A 267 13.87 31.85 10.02
N LEU A 268 12.58 32.16 10.14
CA LEU A 268 11.54 31.73 9.21
C LEU A 268 10.85 32.98 8.63
N PRO A 269 11.35 33.55 7.52
CA PRO A 269 10.66 34.64 6.85
C PRO A 269 9.29 34.17 6.34
N GLN A 270 8.36 35.10 6.12
CA GLN A 270 7.03 34.78 5.59
C GLN A 270 7.10 34.22 4.15
N LYS A 271 8.10 34.66 3.38
CA LYS A 271 8.36 34.26 2.00
C LYS A 271 9.80 33.78 1.89
N ALA A 272 10.01 32.71 1.13
CA ALA A 272 11.33 32.17 0.84
C ALA A 272 11.26 31.27 -0.39
N ASN A 273 12.40 31.06 -1.04
CA ASN A 273 12.47 30.17 -2.21
C ASN A 273 12.07 28.72 -1.89
N ILE A 274 12.38 28.25 -0.67
CA ILE A 274 12.09 26.89 -0.22
C ILE A 274 10.95 26.90 0.80
N LEU A 275 9.90 26.12 0.56
CA LEU A 275 8.89 25.78 1.55
C LEU A 275 9.20 24.40 2.17
N CYS A 276 9.48 24.38 3.46
CA CYS A 276 9.60 23.15 4.24
C CYS A 276 8.20 22.63 4.62
N TRP A 277 7.82 21.50 4.03
CA TRP A 277 6.55 20.82 4.30
C TRP A 277 6.79 19.54 5.11
N LEU A 278 6.39 19.55 6.39
CA LEU A 278 6.50 18.37 7.26
C LEU A 278 5.37 17.35 7.01
N GLY A 279 4.17 17.82 6.68
CA GLY A 279 2.93 17.09 6.73
C GLY A 279 2.45 16.81 8.16
N CYS A 280 1.36 16.06 8.30
CA CYS A 280 0.77 15.75 9.60
C CYS A 280 1.66 14.81 10.44
N THR A 281 2.02 13.64 9.90
CA THR A 281 2.70 12.58 10.65
C THR A 281 4.09 12.99 11.15
N VAL A 282 4.87 13.71 10.33
CA VAL A 282 6.23 14.14 10.73
C VAL A 282 6.17 15.14 11.86
N ALA A 283 5.30 16.14 11.72
CA ALA A 283 5.19 17.21 12.69
C ALA A 283 4.62 16.74 14.04
N THR A 284 3.77 15.71 14.06
CA THR A 284 3.06 15.29 15.29
C THR A 284 3.52 13.96 15.88
N ARG A 285 3.99 13.01 15.06
CA ARG A 285 4.24 11.62 15.47
C ARG A 285 5.68 11.14 15.28
N THR A 286 6.46 11.75 14.38
CA THR A 286 7.90 11.47 14.23
C THR A 286 8.76 12.71 14.50
N PRO A 287 8.73 13.26 15.74
CA PRO A 287 9.34 14.55 16.06
C PRO A 287 10.86 14.61 15.80
N LYS A 288 11.58 13.48 15.92
CA LYS A 288 13.01 13.43 15.61
C LYS A 288 13.29 13.63 14.12
N THR A 289 12.41 13.13 13.26
CA THR A 289 12.47 13.37 11.81
C THR A 289 12.19 14.83 11.49
N ALA A 290 11.23 15.46 12.19
CA ALA A 290 10.97 16.89 12.03
C ALA A 290 12.19 17.74 12.42
N GLU A 291 12.75 17.48 13.61
CA GLU A 291 13.95 18.17 14.10
C GLU A 291 15.14 17.98 13.14
N ALA A 292 15.41 16.74 12.73
CA ALA A 292 16.50 16.44 11.80
C ALA A 292 16.34 17.16 10.46
N PHE A 293 15.14 17.11 9.86
CA PHE A 293 14.90 17.73 8.57
C PHE A 293 15.02 19.26 8.62
N ILE A 294 14.54 19.90 9.69
CA ILE A 294 14.66 21.36 9.85
C ILE A 294 16.12 21.74 10.15
N ASN A 295 16.85 20.97 10.97
CA ASN A 295 18.28 21.20 11.21
C ASN A 295 19.09 21.14 9.93
N ILE A 296 18.80 20.17 9.04
CA ILE A 296 19.43 20.05 7.72
C ILE A 296 19.21 21.33 6.89
N LEU A 297 17.98 21.84 6.84
CA LEU A 297 17.66 23.05 6.08
C LEU A 297 18.34 24.28 6.69
N ASN A 298 18.18 24.48 8.01
CA ASN A 298 18.68 25.64 8.73
C ASN A 298 20.20 25.74 8.69
N ARG A 299 20.89 24.66 9.05
CA ARG A 299 22.36 24.64 9.11
C ARG A 299 23.03 24.42 7.75
N GLY A 300 22.25 24.05 6.73
CA GLY A 300 22.70 24.01 5.33
C GLY A 300 22.65 25.37 4.63
N ASN A 301 22.53 26.48 5.36
CA ASN A 301 22.41 27.86 4.84
C ASN A 301 21.31 28.02 3.78
N ASN A 302 20.20 27.31 3.94
CA ASN A 302 19.06 27.44 3.05
C ASN A 302 18.15 28.56 3.54
N GLU A 303 17.75 29.45 2.64
CA GLU A 303 16.63 30.35 2.91
C GLU A 303 15.31 29.59 2.72
N PHE A 304 14.60 29.32 3.81
CA PHE A 304 13.35 28.57 3.77
C PHE A 304 12.28 29.14 4.70
N THR A 305 11.03 28.85 4.37
CA THR A 305 9.85 29.19 5.16
C THR A 305 9.03 27.95 5.51
N MET A 306 8.04 28.12 6.39
CA MET A 306 7.12 27.10 6.84
C MET A 306 5.71 27.70 7.00
N LEU A 307 4.67 26.91 6.72
CA LEU A 307 3.28 27.30 7.02
C LEU A 307 2.94 27.23 8.51
N GLY A 308 3.85 26.67 9.32
CA GLY A 308 3.70 26.61 10.76
C GLY A 308 2.44 25.85 11.20
N LYS A 309 1.59 26.51 11.99
CA LYS A 309 0.33 25.95 12.49
C LYS A 309 -0.70 25.73 11.38
N ASN A 310 -0.56 26.43 10.25
CA ASN A 310 -1.54 26.45 9.17
C ASN A 310 -1.28 25.38 8.09
N GLU A 311 -0.21 24.59 8.19
CA GLU A 311 0.17 23.63 7.13
C GLU A 311 -0.86 22.52 6.92
N GLY A 312 -1.38 21.93 8.00
CA GLY A 312 -2.40 20.88 7.94
C GLY A 312 -1.92 19.54 7.34
N CYS A 313 -2.83 18.87 6.63
CA CYS A 313 -2.65 17.55 6.02
C CYS A 313 -2.68 17.64 4.50
N CYS A 314 -1.88 16.82 3.81
CA CYS A 314 -1.90 16.73 2.34
C CYS A 314 -3.14 16.02 1.76
N GLY A 315 -4.05 15.47 2.59
CA GLY A 315 -5.24 14.77 2.11
C GLY A 315 -5.01 13.34 1.58
N TYR A 316 -3.80 12.78 1.62
CA TYR A 316 -3.49 11.42 1.13
C TYR A 316 -4.49 10.34 1.56
N VAL A 317 -4.89 10.34 2.84
CA VAL A 317 -5.83 9.34 3.38
C VAL A 317 -7.25 9.54 2.88
N LEU A 318 -7.66 10.77 2.57
CA LEU A 318 -8.98 11.06 2.01
C LEU A 318 -9.05 10.53 0.58
N ILE A 319 -8.03 10.84 -0.22
CA ILE A 319 -7.95 10.34 -1.59
C ILE A 319 -7.96 8.80 -1.61
N THR A 320 -7.07 8.18 -0.81
CA THR A 320 -6.94 6.71 -0.78
C THR A 320 -8.12 5.98 -0.13
N SER A 321 -8.98 6.66 0.63
CA SER A 321 -10.23 6.11 1.14
C SER A 321 -11.44 6.39 0.24
N GLY A 322 -11.27 7.11 -0.87
CA GLY A 322 -12.33 7.40 -1.84
C GLY A 322 -13.08 8.72 -1.61
N LEU A 323 -12.76 9.45 -0.54
CA LEU A 323 -13.37 10.73 -0.15
C LEU A 323 -12.78 11.89 -0.98
N TRP A 324 -13.00 11.85 -2.31
CA TRP A 324 -12.35 12.75 -3.26
C TRP A 324 -12.87 14.19 -3.17
N GLU A 325 -14.15 14.38 -2.86
CA GLU A 325 -14.73 15.71 -2.66
C GLU A 325 -14.13 16.40 -1.42
N GLU A 326 -14.00 15.68 -0.32
CA GLU A 326 -13.33 16.16 0.88
C GLU A 326 -11.85 16.42 0.61
N ALA A 327 -11.18 15.52 -0.12
CA ALA A 327 -9.78 15.70 -0.50
C ALA A 327 -9.58 16.95 -1.37
N LYS A 328 -10.49 17.23 -2.30
CA LYS A 328 -10.42 18.41 -3.18
C LYS A 328 -10.54 19.72 -2.40
N LYS A 329 -11.43 19.78 -1.40
CA LYS A 329 -11.53 20.94 -0.48
C LYS A 329 -10.20 21.18 0.26
N VAL A 330 -9.63 20.13 0.85
CA VAL A 330 -8.32 20.20 1.52
C VAL A 330 -7.22 20.63 0.55
N ALA A 331 -7.24 20.15 -0.69
CA ALA A 331 -6.25 20.49 -1.70
C ALA A 331 -6.30 21.96 -2.09
N ILE A 332 -7.48 22.53 -2.34
CA ILE A 332 -7.67 23.95 -2.66
C ILE A 332 -7.14 24.84 -1.53
N GLU A 333 -7.55 24.58 -0.28
CA GLU A 333 -7.06 25.34 0.87
C GLU A 333 -5.54 25.23 1.05
N THR A 334 -4.97 24.05 0.75
CA THR A 334 -3.52 23.84 0.82
C THR A 334 -2.80 24.68 -0.23
N ILE A 335 -3.30 24.71 -1.47
CA ILE A 335 -2.73 25.51 -2.57
C ILE A 335 -2.73 26.99 -2.21
N GLU A 336 -3.86 27.53 -1.77
CA GLU A 336 -3.99 28.95 -1.39
C GLU A 336 -3.00 29.36 -0.29
N ARG A 337 -2.70 28.45 0.64
CA ARG A 337 -1.71 28.69 1.71
C ARG A 337 -0.29 28.68 1.17
N ILE A 338 0.03 27.76 0.25
CA ILE A 338 1.34 27.64 -0.38
C ILE A 338 1.62 28.84 -1.29
N GLU A 339 0.64 29.32 -2.06
CA GLU A 339 0.80 30.49 -2.95
C GLU A 339 1.28 31.73 -2.18
N LYS A 340 0.78 31.93 -0.96
CA LYS A 340 1.15 33.07 -0.09
C LYS A 340 2.62 33.07 0.33
N THR A 341 3.32 31.94 0.23
CA THR A 341 4.74 31.85 0.59
C THR A 341 5.68 32.19 -0.56
N GLU A 342 5.17 32.29 -1.79
CA GLU A 342 5.95 32.55 -3.03
C GLU A 342 7.13 31.59 -3.22
N ALA A 343 7.02 30.37 -2.69
CA ALA A 343 8.10 29.39 -2.76
C ALA A 343 8.15 28.77 -4.16
N GLU A 344 9.33 28.71 -4.77
CA GLU A 344 9.52 28.02 -6.05
C GLU A 344 9.63 26.50 -5.86
N ILE A 345 10.08 26.06 -4.67
CA ILE A 345 10.28 24.65 -4.35
C ILE A 345 9.65 24.30 -2.99
N LEU A 346 8.82 23.26 -2.95
CA LEU A 346 8.37 22.61 -1.72
C LEU A 346 9.19 21.33 -1.50
N VAL A 347 9.74 21.18 -0.29
CA VAL A 347 10.51 19.98 0.10
C VAL A 347 9.83 19.26 1.26
N THR A 348 9.62 17.95 1.13
CA THR A 348 9.00 17.13 2.17
C THR A 348 9.76 15.83 2.46
N PRO A 349 9.89 15.39 3.73
CA PRO A 349 10.44 14.08 4.08
C PRO A 349 9.37 12.97 4.08
N CYS A 350 8.15 13.26 3.62
CA CYS A 350 7.06 12.30 3.58
C CYS A 350 6.79 11.82 2.16
N SER A 351 7.12 10.56 1.86
CA SER A 351 6.77 9.94 0.57
C SER A 351 5.27 9.99 0.23
N GLY A 352 4.38 9.95 1.23
CA GLY A 352 2.94 10.07 1.02
C GLY A 352 2.53 11.47 0.56
N CYS A 353 3.08 12.52 1.18
CA CYS A 353 2.87 13.91 0.75
C CYS A 353 3.44 14.13 -0.66
N TYR A 354 4.67 13.64 -0.91
CA TYR A 354 5.30 13.73 -2.23
C TYR A 354 4.44 13.09 -3.33
N TYR A 355 3.99 11.86 -3.13
CA TYR A 355 3.11 11.17 -4.08
C TYR A 355 1.77 11.87 -4.26
N THR A 356 1.21 12.41 -3.16
CA THR A 356 -0.06 13.14 -3.21
C THR A 356 0.04 14.37 -4.10
N PHE A 357 1.07 15.19 -3.90
CA PHE A 357 1.23 16.44 -4.64
C PHE A 357 1.67 16.25 -6.09
N THR A 358 2.47 15.22 -6.37
CA THR A 358 3.05 15.01 -7.72
C THR A 358 2.21 14.13 -8.63
N ARG A 359 1.30 13.32 -8.07
CA ARG A 359 0.50 12.35 -8.84
C ARG A 359 -0.99 12.46 -8.52
N LEU A 360 -1.37 12.30 -7.25
CA LEU A 360 -2.81 12.22 -6.90
C LEU A 360 -3.56 13.55 -7.12
N TYR A 361 -2.95 14.68 -6.76
CA TYR A 361 -3.56 16.00 -6.98
C TYR A 361 -3.83 16.25 -8.48
N PRO A 362 -2.84 16.10 -9.39
CA PRO A 362 -3.09 16.27 -10.82
C PRO A 362 -4.01 15.21 -11.45
N GLU A 363 -3.85 13.93 -11.07
CA GLU A 363 -4.51 12.82 -11.78
C GLU A 363 -5.93 12.53 -11.31
N ILE A 364 -6.28 12.92 -10.08
CA ILE A 364 -7.57 12.59 -9.45
C ILE A 364 -8.38 13.84 -9.14
N LEU A 365 -7.73 14.86 -8.55
CA LEU A 365 -8.43 16.06 -8.07
C LEU A 365 -8.46 17.18 -9.11
N ASP A 366 -7.66 17.05 -10.18
CA ASP A 366 -7.43 18.05 -11.22
C ASP A 366 -6.96 19.39 -10.66
N VAL A 367 -5.96 19.33 -9.78
CA VAL A 367 -5.30 20.51 -9.20
C VAL A 367 -3.78 20.33 -9.16
N ASN A 368 -3.03 21.43 -9.24
CA ASN A 368 -1.58 21.42 -9.19
C ASN A 368 -1.08 22.35 -8.10
N LEU A 369 0.05 22.00 -7.48
CA LEU A 369 0.75 22.94 -6.61
C LEU A 369 1.44 24.03 -7.44
N PRO A 370 1.55 25.27 -6.93
CA PRO A 370 2.14 26.40 -7.65
C PRO A 370 3.68 26.36 -7.71
N CYS A 371 4.30 25.26 -7.27
CA CYS A 371 5.73 25.14 -7.06
C CYS A 371 6.25 23.74 -7.36
N LYS A 372 7.56 23.62 -7.54
CA LYS A 372 8.23 22.34 -7.80
C LYS A 372 8.31 21.51 -6.51
N ILE A 373 7.95 20.24 -6.60
CA ILE A 373 7.95 19.35 -5.44
C ILE A 373 9.18 18.46 -5.45
N LEU A 374 9.93 18.44 -4.33
CA LEU A 374 11.04 17.53 -4.10
C LEU A 374 10.79 16.71 -2.83
N HIS A 375 11.07 15.42 -2.91
CA HIS A 375 11.26 14.63 -1.70
C HIS A 375 12.60 14.99 -1.04
N SER A 376 12.70 14.88 0.28
CA SER A 376 13.92 15.21 1.04
C SER A 376 15.15 14.49 0.49
N SER A 377 15.03 13.22 0.08
CA SER A 377 16.12 12.47 -0.56
C SER A 377 16.60 13.07 -1.89
N GLN A 378 15.69 13.56 -2.73
CA GLN A 378 16.03 14.23 -4.00
C GLN A 378 16.69 15.59 -3.75
N PHE A 379 16.20 16.32 -2.75
CA PHE A 379 16.78 17.58 -2.34
C PHE A 379 18.21 17.38 -1.82
N LEU A 380 18.40 16.44 -0.89
CA LEU A 380 19.69 16.11 -0.30
C LEU A 380 20.69 15.61 -1.34
N GLU A 381 20.27 14.75 -2.27
CA GLU A 381 21.14 14.29 -3.36
C GLU A 381 21.69 15.47 -4.18
N LYS A 382 20.84 16.43 -4.55
CA LYS A 382 21.26 17.62 -5.28
C LYS A 382 22.23 18.47 -4.47
N LYS A 383 21.94 18.64 -3.17
CA LYS A 383 22.80 19.40 -2.26
C LYS A 383 24.18 18.77 -2.10
N ILE A 384 24.27 17.45 -1.93
CA ILE A 384 25.54 16.73 -1.89
C ILE A 384 26.35 16.96 -3.17
N LYS A 385 25.71 16.87 -4.35
CA LYS A 385 26.38 17.06 -5.64
C LYS A 385 26.85 18.49 -5.86
N ASN A 386 26.07 19.48 -5.45
CA ASN A 386 26.30 20.89 -5.79
C ASN A 386 27.12 21.66 -4.73
N GLU A 387 26.99 21.32 -3.45
CA GLU A 387 27.45 22.18 -2.35
C GLU A 387 28.57 21.55 -1.49
N LYS A 388 29.09 20.38 -1.90
CA LYS A 388 30.20 19.67 -1.22
C LYS A 388 30.00 19.58 0.31
N ILE A 389 28.80 19.22 0.74
CA ILE A 389 28.47 19.05 2.16
C ILE A 389 29.47 18.07 2.80
N LYS A 390 30.16 18.50 3.85
CA LYS A 390 31.08 17.65 4.62
C LYS A 390 30.27 16.72 5.52
N LEU A 391 30.50 15.41 5.37
CA LEU A 391 29.84 14.36 6.16
C LEU A 391 30.90 13.60 6.94
N LYS A 392 30.65 13.39 8.24
CA LYS A 392 31.52 12.59 9.11
C LYS A 392 31.32 11.10 8.83
N PRO A 393 32.37 10.28 9.01
CA PRO A 393 32.24 8.83 8.85
C PRO A 393 31.25 8.21 9.84
N MET A 394 30.54 7.18 9.41
CA MET A 394 29.62 6.40 10.24
C MET A 394 29.79 4.90 9.97
N GLU A 395 30.47 4.19 10.87
CA GLU A 395 30.69 2.73 10.78
C GLU A 395 29.43 1.94 11.17
N LEU A 396 28.44 1.92 10.27
CA LEU A 396 27.16 1.26 10.49
C LEU A 396 26.72 0.51 9.24
N ASN A 397 26.17 -0.69 9.44
CA ASN A 397 25.44 -1.43 8.43
C ASN A 397 23.98 -0.96 8.43
N VAL A 398 23.49 -0.53 7.28
CA VAL A 398 22.16 0.08 7.12
C VAL A 398 21.43 -0.60 5.98
N SER A 399 20.17 -1.00 6.20
CA SER A 399 19.25 -1.43 5.14
C SER A 399 18.21 -0.35 4.86
N TYR A 400 17.90 -0.11 3.57
CA TYR A 400 16.87 0.84 3.15
C TYR A 400 15.56 0.13 2.79
N HIS A 401 14.44 0.59 3.36
CA HIS A 401 13.11 0.21 2.89
C HIS A 401 12.57 1.25 1.91
N ASP A 402 12.35 0.80 0.66
CA ASP A 402 11.67 1.53 -0.41
C ASP A 402 10.18 1.75 -0.10
N PRO A 403 9.74 2.97 0.25
CA PRO A 403 8.33 3.26 0.43
C PRO A 403 7.61 3.17 -0.90
N CYS A 404 6.47 2.46 -0.95
CA CYS A 404 5.71 2.29 -2.20
C CYS A 404 5.32 3.62 -2.87
N SER A 405 4.96 4.65 -2.09
CA SER A 405 4.64 5.99 -2.60
C SER A 405 5.83 6.70 -3.27
N LEU A 406 7.05 6.50 -2.77
CA LEU A 406 8.25 7.13 -3.35
C LEU A 406 8.80 6.30 -4.52
N GLY A 407 8.92 4.99 -4.32
CA GLY A 407 9.45 4.04 -5.29
C GLY A 407 8.41 3.68 -6.35
N ARG A 408 7.54 2.70 -6.09
CA ARG A 408 6.64 2.15 -7.11
C ARG A 408 5.74 3.18 -7.80
N HIS A 409 5.23 4.13 -7.03
CA HIS A 409 4.26 5.12 -7.53
C HIS A 409 4.89 6.38 -8.12
N SER A 410 6.09 6.77 -7.67
CA SER A 410 6.75 8.01 -8.12
C SER A 410 8.11 7.80 -8.79
N LYS A 411 8.58 6.55 -8.89
CA LYS A 411 9.83 6.10 -9.53
C LYS A 411 11.11 6.70 -8.95
N VAL A 412 11.10 7.06 -7.66
CA VAL A 412 12.27 7.61 -6.95
C VAL A 412 12.95 6.51 -6.14
N TYR A 413 14.00 5.91 -6.72
CA TYR A 413 14.76 4.81 -6.11
C TYR A 413 16.21 5.15 -5.76
N ASP A 414 16.88 5.88 -6.64
CA ASP A 414 18.31 6.20 -6.49
C ASP A 414 18.60 7.32 -5.49
N PRO A 415 17.83 8.42 -5.41
CA PRO A 415 18.16 9.52 -4.51
C PRO A 415 18.32 9.11 -3.03
N PRO A 416 17.45 8.27 -2.43
CA PRO A 416 17.67 7.77 -1.07
C PRO A 416 18.99 7.00 -0.90
N ARG A 417 19.35 6.16 -1.89
CA ARG A 417 20.58 5.37 -1.87
C ARG A 417 21.81 6.24 -2.02
N ASN A 418 21.76 7.23 -2.91
CA ASN A 418 22.85 8.17 -3.15
C ASN A 418 23.12 9.03 -1.91
N VAL A 419 22.08 9.43 -1.18
CA VAL A 419 22.23 10.13 0.10
C VAL A 419 22.92 9.26 1.15
N LEU A 420 22.55 7.97 1.27
CA LEU A 420 23.20 7.06 2.22
C LEU A 420 24.65 6.76 1.85
N LYS A 421 24.94 6.48 0.57
CA LYS A 421 26.28 6.20 0.05
C LYS A 421 27.23 7.38 0.12
N ALA A 422 26.72 8.60 0.21
CA ALA A 422 27.54 9.79 0.39
C ALA A 422 28.17 9.88 1.79
N ILE A 423 27.62 9.18 2.79
CA ILE A 423 28.16 9.17 4.15
C ILE A 423 29.37 8.23 4.21
N PRO A 424 30.58 8.72 4.55
CA PRO A 424 31.77 7.89 4.57
C PRO A 424 31.63 6.72 5.55
N ASN A 425 32.18 5.55 5.19
CA ASN A 425 32.18 4.31 5.98
C ASN A 425 30.79 3.72 6.31
N LEU A 426 29.69 4.31 5.83
CA LEU A 426 28.35 3.74 5.96
C LEU A 426 28.17 2.64 4.92
N ASN A 427 27.87 1.43 5.37
CA ASN A 427 27.67 0.28 4.51
C ASN A 427 26.17 0.05 4.26
N LEU A 428 25.72 0.28 3.02
CA LEU A 428 24.34 0.03 2.60
C LEU A 428 24.19 -1.44 2.17
N ILE A 429 23.42 -2.20 2.95
CA ILE A 429 23.08 -3.60 2.66
C ILE A 429 21.64 -3.64 2.17
N GLU A 430 21.42 -4.04 0.91
CA GLU A 430 20.06 -4.16 0.38
C GLU A 430 19.37 -5.43 0.91
N MET A 431 18.08 -5.32 1.21
CA MET A 431 17.24 -6.50 1.46
C MET A 431 17.00 -7.26 0.15
N PRO A 432 16.75 -8.59 0.18
CA PRO A 432 16.54 -9.39 -1.03
C PRO A 432 15.46 -8.80 -1.94
N LEU A 433 14.34 -8.41 -1.34
CA LEU A 433 13.27 -7.68 -2.00
C LEU A 433 13.43 -6.18 -1.76
N ASN A 434 13.99 -5.47 -2.74
CA ASN A 434 14.21 -4.02 -2.72
C ASN A 434 13.63 -3.32 -3.97
N ARG A 435 13.75 -2.00 -4.04
CA ARG A 435 13.24 -1.16 -5.14
C ARG A 435 11.78 -1.47 -5.46
N GLU A 436 11.41 -1.72 -6.72
CA GLU A 436 10.05 -2.07 -7.15
C GLU A 436 9.51 -3.36 -6.51
N CYS A 437 10.41 -4.23 -6.07
CA CYS A 437 10.12 -5.54 -5.49
C CYS A 437 9.88 -5.51 -3.99
N ALA A 438 10.15 -4.39 -3.32
CA ALA A 438 10.05 -4.31 -1.87
C ALA A 438 8.65 -4.71 -1.36
N ARG A 439 8.59 -5.62 -0.37
CA ARG A 439 7.33 -5.92 0.33
C ARG A 439 6.79 -4.66 0.99
N CYS A 440 5.46 -4.53 1.01
CA CYS A 440 4.80 -3.41 1.65
C CYS A 440 5.14 -3.35 3.14
N CYS A 441 5.29 -2.15 3.69
CA CYS A 441 5.40 -1.98 5.14
C CYS A 441 4.08 -2.21 5.89
N GLY A 442 2.94 -2.42 5.20
CA GLY A 442 1.60 -2.56 5.79
C GLY A 442 0.89 -1.25 6.15
N GLY A 443 1.59 -0.12 6.19
CA GLY A 443 1.04 1.12 6.78
C GLY A 443 0.27 2.03 5.82
N GLY A 444 0.32 1.77 4.51
CA GLY A 444 -0.24 2.64 3.45
C GLY A 444 -1.69 2.33 3.08
N GLY A 445 -2.27 3.14 2.19
CA GLY A 445 -3.61 2.92 1.63
C GLY A 445 -4.76 2.95 2.64
N GLY A 446 -4.54 3.47 3.85
CA GLY A 446 -5.51 3.48 4.95
C GLY A 446 -5.55 2.22 5.80
N LEU A 447 -4.79 1.16 5.46
CA LEU A 447 -4.86 -0.14 6.16
C LEU A 447 -4.55 -0.01 7.65
N TRP A 448 -3.52 0.76 8.02
CA TRP A 448 -3.16 0.98 9.43
C TRP A 448 -4.35 1.46 10.28
N THR A 449 -5.15 2.36 9.72
CA THR A 449 -6.31 2.97 10.38
C THR A 449 -7.54 2.06 10.31
N PHE A 450 -7.71 1.35 9.20
CA PHE A 450 -8.86 0.49 8.96
C PHE A 450 -8.78 -0.84 9.71
N ASN A 451 -7.64 -1.53 9.61
CA ASN A 451 -7.40 -2.81 10.25
C ASN A 451 -5.93 -2.89 10.70
N ASN A 452 -5.67 -2.43 11.92
CA ASN A 452 -4.33 -2.35 12.47
C ASN A 452 -3.68 -3.72 12.63
N GLN A 453 -4.44 -4.77 12.95
CA GLN A 453 -3.91 -6.12 13.12
C GLN A 453 -3.28 -6.63 11.80
N VAL A 454 -4.03 -6.55 10.70
CA VAL A 454 -3.55 -6.94 9.35
C VAL A 454 -2.37 -6.06 8.91
N SER A 455 -2.41 -4.76 9.23
CA SER A 455 -1.29 -3.84 8.99
C SER A 455 0.00 -4.34 9.66
N LEU A 456 -0.08 -4.78 10.93
CA LEU A 456 1.09 -5.23 11.69
C LEU A 456 1.58 -6.60 11.27
N GLU A 457 0.69 -7.52 10.87
CA GLU A 457 1.08 -8.82 10.30
C GLU A 457 1.85 -8.63 9.00
N THR A 458 1.38 -7.76 8.12
CA THR A 458 2.11 -7.39 6.88
C THR A 458 3.52 -6.87 7.20
N THR A 459 3.65 -6.02 8.21
CA THR A 459 4.95 -5.48 8.66
C THR A 459 5.86 -6.57 9.20
N GLN A 460 5.33 -7.54 9.94
CA GLN A 460 6.11 -8.62 10.53
C GLN A 460 6.75 -9.48 9.45
N THR A 461 6.02 -9.82 8.39
CA THR A 461 6.57 -10.52 7.22
C THR A 461 7.76 -9.75 6.66
N ARG A 462 7.62 -8.44 6.40
CA ARG A 462 8.73 -7.60 5.91
C ARG A 462 9.94 -7.62 6.84
N LEU A 463 9.74 -7.55 8.15
CA LEU A 463 10.84 -7.54 9.10
C LEU A 463 11.50 -8.92 9.22
N LYS A 464 10.72 -9.99 9.34
CA LYS A 464 11.21 -11.36 9.55
C LYS A 464 11.90 -11.93 8.32
N GLU A 465 11.27 -11.80 7.16
CA GLU A 465 11.74 -12.44 5.92
C GLU A 465 12.80 -11.61 5.21
N ASP A 466 12.66 -10.29 5.19
CA ASP A 466 13.51 -9.45 4.34
C ASP A 466 14.60 -8.72 5.12
N LEU A 467 14.32 -8.25 6.36
CA LEU A 467 15.27 -7.43 7.12
C LEU A 467 16.19 -8.26 8.03
N ILE A 468 15.63 -9.09 8.91
CA ILE A 468 16.40 -9.81 9.93
C ILE A 468 17.57 -10.62 9.32
N PRO A 469 17.41 -11.32 8.18
CA PRO A 469 18.51 -12.04 7.56
C PRO A 469 19.69 -11.16 7.12
N THR A 470 19.49 -9.85 6.92
CA THR A 470 20.57 -8.91 6.53
C THR A 470 21.51 -8.54 7.66
N ASN A 471 21.14 -8.82 8.93
CA ASN A 471 21.96 -8.54 10.12
C ASN A 471 22.49 -7.09 10.21
N VAL A 472 21.66 -6.11 9.84
CA VAL A 472 22.03 -4.68 9.89
C VAL A 472 21.80 -4.03 11.24
N ASN A 473 22.52 -2.94 11.52
CA ASN A 473 22.34 -2.15 12.73
C ASN A 473 21.10 -1.24 12.64
N ILE A 474 20.75 -0.79 11.43
CA ILE A 474 19.68 0.18 11.19
C ILE A 474 18.83 -0.24 9.99
N LEU A 475 17.51 -0.24 10.19
CA LEU A 475 16.54 -0.08 9.12
C LEU A 475 16.25 1.42 8.92
N THR A 476 16.46 1.91 7.71
CA THR A 476 16.10 3.28 7.33
C THR A 476 15.02 3.34 6.26
N THR A 477 14.27 4.43 6.23
CA THR A 477 13.23 4.67 5.23
C THR A 477 13.06 6.17 5.00
N ALA A 478 12.38 6.52 3.91
CA ALA A 478 12.08 7.89 3.49
C ALA A 478 10.57 8.17 3.62
N CYS A 479 9.95 7.62 4.67
CA CYS A 479 8.50 7.67 4.86
C CYS A 479 8.14 7.56 6.35
N PRO A 480 7.49 8.58 6.92
CA PRO A 480 7.11 8.58 8.33
C PRO A 480 6.08 7.49 8.65
N GLN A 481 5.19 7.16 7.71
CA GLN A 481 4.19 6.09 7.90
C GLN A 481 4.85 4.71 7.94
N CYS A 482 5.83 4.44 7.06
CA CYS A 482 6.62 3.21 7.12
C CYS A 482 7.39 3.15 8.44
N GLN A 483 8.06 4.24 8.81
CA GLN A 483 8.83 4.33 10.05
C GLN A 483 7.98 4.03 11.29
N LEU A 484 6.79 4.63 11.41
CA LEU A 484 5.88 4.38 12.51
C LEU A 484 5.42 2.93 12.56
N ASN A 485 5.06 2.36 11.41
CA ASN A 485 4.56 0.99 11.37
C ASN A 485 5.65 -0.01 11.78
N PHE A 486 6.86 0.12 11.22
CA PHE A 486 7.99 -0.71 11.65
C PHE A 486 8.27 -0.58 13.14
N ARG A 487 8.26 0.65 13.69
CA ARG A 487 8.52 0.87 15.12
C ARG A 487 7.46 0.24 16.01
N PHE A 488 6.21 0.24 15.60
CA PHE A 488 5.13 -0.37 16.37
C PHE A 488 5.21 -1.89 16.32
N ALA A 489 5.31 -2.48 15.11
CA ALA A 489 5.41 -3.92 14.93
C ALA A 489 6.63 -4.52 15.66
N ALA A 490 7.78 -3.82 15.58
CA ALA A 490 9.01 -4.21 16.28
C ALA A 490 8.82 -4.30 17.80
N ARG A 491 7.99 -3.42 18.39
CA ARG A 491 7.70 -3.39 19.83
C ARG A 491 6.65 -4.41 20.25
N THR A 492 5.53 -4.49 19.53
CA THR A 492 4.36 -5.27 19.97
C THR A 492 4.52 -6.77 19.79
N LYS A 493 5.47 -7.22 18.97
CA LYS A 493 5.65 -8.64 18.62
C LYS A 493 6.99 -9.21 19.06
N ASN A 494 7.71 -8.49 19.93
CA ASN A 494 9.05 -8.86 20.42
C ASN A 494 10.06 -9.22 19.32
N LEU A 495 9.86 -8.74 18.09
CA LEU A 495 10.78 -8.99 16.97
C LEU A 495 12.10 -8.21 17.12
N ALA A 496 12.13 -7.24 18.03
CA ALA A 496 13.21 -6.29 18.18
C ALA A 496 13.66 -6.10 19.64
N SER A 497 13.69 -7.15 20.45
CA SER A 497 14.50 -7.11 21.68
C SER A 497 16.00 -7.10 21.31
N ASN A 498 16.48 -5.94 20.83
CA ASN A 498 17.88 -5.50 20.67
C ASN A 498 18.65 -5.72 19.34
N SER A 499 18.04 -6.14 18.22
CA SER A 499 18.81 -6.41 16.98
C SER A 499 19.08 -5.20 16.07
N PHE A 500 18.15 -4.26 15.89
CA PHE A 500 18.33 -3.10 14.99
C PHE A 500 17.54 -1.85 15.43
N LYS A 501 17.94 -0.66 14.93
CA LYS A 501 17.23 0.62 15.14
C LYS A 501 16.47 1.05 13.88
N ILE A 502 15.41 1.85 14.04
CA ILE A 502 14.60 2.35 12.92
C ILE A 502 14.69 3.88 12.85
N TYR A 503 15.17 4.41 11.73
CA TYR A 503 15.37 5.84 11.51
C TYR A 503 14.77 6.31 10.18
N ASP A 504 14.30 7.56 10.13
CA ASP A 504 14.14 8.24 8.85
C ASP A 504 15.52 8.55 8.24
N ILE A 505 15.61 8.62 6.92
CA ILE A 505 16.85 8.95 6.22
C ILE A 505 17.40 10.32 6.63
N THR A 506 16.53 11.29 6.94
CA THR A 506 16.96 12.62 7.40
C THR A 506 17.61 12.57 8.78
N GLU A 507 17.20 11.67 9.68
CA GLU A 507 17.83 11.49 10.99
C GLU A 507 19.25 10.92 10.88
N ILE A 508 19.52 10.08 9.88
CA ILE A 508 20.87 9.56 9.62
C ILE A 508 21.73 10.65 9.00
N PHE A 509 21.21 11.35 8.00
CA PHE A 509 21.93 12.42 7.32
C PHE A 509 22.29 13.57 8.26
N GLU A 510 21.36 14.04 9.10
CA GLU A 510 21.62 15.11 10.07
C GLU A 510 22.73 14.75 11.05
N LYS A 511 22.77 13.49 11.51
CA LYS A 511 23.86 13.01 12.35
C LYS A 511 25.19 13.00 11.63
N ALA A 512 25.21 12.73 10.33
CA ALA A 512 26.42 12.70 9.53
C ALA A 512 26.95 14.10 9.21
N MET A 513 26.08 15.12 9.12
CA MET A 513 26.49 16.48 8.80
C MET A 513 27.51 17.02 9.80
N GLN A 514 28.61 17.55 9.27
CA GLN A 514 29.52 18.41 10.03
C GLN A 514 29.05 19.85 9.85
N PHE A 515 28.79 20.51 10.98
CA PHE A 515 28.52 21.93 11.00
C PHE A 515 29.82 22.61 11.43
N GLU A 516 30.29 23.58 10.63
CA GLU A 516 31.38 24.49 11.02
C GLU A 516 30.87 25.54 12.01
#